data_AF-A0A971RQ02-F1
#
_entry.id   AF-A0A971RQ02-F1
#
_cell.length_a   1.000
_cell.length_b   1.000
_cell.length_c   1.000
_cell.angle_alpha   90.00
_cell.angle_beta   90.00
_cell.angle_gamma   90.00
#
_symmetry.space_group_name_H-M   'P 1'
#
loop_
_entity.id
_entity.type
_entity.pdbx_description
1 polymer ?
#
loop_
_entity_poly.entity_id
_entity_poly.type
_entity_poly.pdbx_seq_one_letter_code
_entity_poly.pdbx_strand_id
1 'polypeptide(L)'
;MRQANVVYPLEEDRQDFSIIYHELWDCYLPYLGPAATLLYCFLKRQVHRGLSGPSSANWAADVCAPLSLTVSDSHQAWARLQEMGLIIANSDGSYSLANPKTKEEFQQAFADLAPRQQQFPAVSLQASIEADATQRALRRRRAQGSLYSFVEQQFGRPLNSLEGEKLKNIEAKYPRDLEELAVELAVIAQALSIPYVEQVLCNWQVKGIKTAAEARADAEQF
;
A
#
# COMPACT_ATOMS: atom_id res chain seq x y z
N MET A 1 -29.79 -10.70 -27.90
CA MET A 1 -29.13 -11.24 -26.69
C MET A 1 -27.84 -11.93 -27.12
N ARG A 2 -26.68 -11.29 -26.92
CA ARG A 2 -25.38 -11.88 -27.27
C ARG A 2 -24.81 -12.54 -26.02
N GLN A 3 -24.80 -13.87 -26.00
CA GLN A 3 -24.06 -14.65 -25.02
C GLN A 3 -22.56 -14.39 -25.26
N ALA A 4 -21.89 -13.78 -24.29
CA ALA A 4 -20.45 -13.68 -24.30
C ALA A 4 -19.89 -15.06 -23.91
N ASN A 5 -19.40 -15.81 -24.90
CA ASN A 5 -18.54 -16.98 -24.68
C ASN A 5 -17.27 -16.50 -23.99
N VAL A 6 -17.24 -16.59 -22.67
CA VAL A 6 -16.01 -16.50 -21.89
C VAL A 6 -15.31 -17.84 -22.06
N VAL A 7 -14.42 -17.91 -23.05
CA VAL A 7 -13.49 -19.03 -23.19
C VAL A 7 -12.45 -18.86 -22.08
N TYR A 8 -12.57 -19.67 -21.03
CA TYR A 8 -11.51 -19.80 -20.03
C TYR A 8 -10.38 -20.62 -20.64
N PRO A 9 -9.11 -20.15 -20.58
CA PRO A 9 -7.98 -20.94 -21.06
C PRO A 9 -7.83 -22.23 -20.23
N LEU A 10 -7.45 -23.31 -20.94
CA LEU A 10 -7.47 -24.72 -20.56
C LEU A 10 -6.56 -25.04 -19.36
N GLU A 11 -6.92 -26.11 -18.64
CA GLU A 11 -6.41 -26.49 -17.32
C GLU A 11 -4.90 -26.85 -17.26
N GLU A 12 -4.25 -27.14 -18.38
CA GLU A 12 -2.81 -27.50 -18.44
C GLU A 12 -1.89 -26.32 -18.09
N ASP A 13 -2.23 -25.08 -18.50
CA ASP A 13 -1.40 -23.89 -18.27
C ASP A 13 -1.46 -23.34 -16.84
N ARG A 14 -2.44 -23.78 -16.03
CA ARG A 14 -2.56 -23.34 -14.63
C ARG A 14 -1.49 -23.94 -13.72
N GLN A 15 -0.95 -25.10 -14.07
CA GLN A 15 0.03 -25.79 -13.23
C GLN A 15 1.38 -25.05 -13.24
N ASP A 16 1.82 -24.60 -14.41
CA ASP A 16 3.10 -23.89 -14.58
C ASP A 16 3.12 -22.53 -13.91
N PHE A 17 1.99 -21.80 -13.94
CA PHE A 17 1.89 -20.52 -13.23
C PHE A 17 1.98 -20.70 -11.72
N SER A 18 1.41 -21.77 -11.14
CA SER A 18 1.49 -22.01 -9.70
C SER A 18 2.93 -22.32 -9.26
N ILE A 19 3.64 -23.17 -10.00
CA ILE A 19 5.00 -23.61 -9.66
C ILE A 19 5.99 -22.45 -9.77
N ILE A 20 5.87 -21.66 -10.85
CA ILE A 20 6.75 -20.51 -11.09
C ILE A 20 6.52 -19.42 -10.03
N TYR A 21 5.30 -19.28 -9.52
CA TYR A 21 5.03 -18.38 -8.40
C TYR A 21 5.72 -18.89 -7.14
N HIS A 22 5.59 -20.16 -6.77
CA HIS A 22 6.25 -20.70 -5.58
C HIS A 22 7.76 -20.47 -5.58
N GLU A 23 8.45 -20.80 -6.68
CA GLU A 23 9.89 -20.57 -6.82
C GLU A 23 10.24 -19.08 -6.73
N LEU A 24 9.45 -18.22 -7.37
CA LEU A 24 9.71 -16.79 -7.38
C LEU A 24 9.50 -16.14 -5.99
N TRP A 25 8.48 -16.58 -5.26
CA TRP A 25 8.15 -16.06 -3.92
C TRP A 25 9.03 -16.66 -2.83
N ASP A 26 9.34 -17.96 -2.88
CA ASP A 26 10.07 -18.64 -1.81
C ASP A 26 11.60 -18.57 -2.01
N CYS A 27 12.07 -18.63 -3.26
CA CYS A 27 13.49 -18.69 -3.56
C CYS A 27 14.04 -17.33 -4.02
N TYR A 28 13.33 -16.61 -4.90
CA TYR A 28 13.90 -15.42 -5.54
C TYR A 28 13.53 -14.09 -4.85
N LEU A 29 12.37 -13.97 -4.21
CA LEU A 29 11.92 -12.73 -3.54
C LEU A 29 12.95 -12.19 -2.53
N PRO A 30 13.59 -13.00 -1.66
CA PRO A 30 14.59 -12.50 -0.70
C PRO A 30 15.79 -11.83 -1.38
N TYR A 31 16.09 -12.19 -2.63
CA TYR A 31 17.27 -11.74 -3.37
C TYR A 31 16.95 -10.61 -4.37
N LEU A 32 15.87 -10.78 -5.14
CA LEU A 32 15.39 -9.78 -6.10
C LEU A 32 14.81 -8.56 -5.38
N GLY A 33 14.23 -8.78 -4.20
CA GLY A 33 13.40 -7.80 -3.51
C GLY A 33 12.01 -7.68 -4.14
N PRO A 34 11.09 -7.01 -3.42
CA PRO A 34 9.67 -6.97 -3.81
C PRO A 34 9.44 -6.24 -5.13
N ALA A 35 10.17 -5.15 -5.41
CA ALA A 35 10.01 -4.37 -6.63
C ALA A 35 10.35 -5.18 -7.90
N ALA A 36 11.47 -5.91 -7.90
CA ALA A 36 11.90 -6.74 -9.02
C ALA A 36 11.00 -7.97 -9.21
N THR A 37 10.55 -8.57 -8.12
CA THR A 37 9.58 -9.68 -8.13
C THR A 37 8.27 -9.27 -8.81
N LEU A 38 7.71 -8.12 -8.40
CA LEU A 38 6.49 -7.57 -8.98
C LEU A 38 6.68 -7.18 -10.45
N LEU A 39 7.82 -6.56 -10.79
CA LEU A 39 8.16 -6.23 -12.16
C LEU A 39 8.21 -7.48 -13.05
N TYR A 40 8.88 -8.54 -12.60
CA TYR A 40 8.94 -9.80 -13.33
C TYR A 40 7.54 -10.42 -13.55
N CYS A 41 6.72 -10.50 -12.49
CA CYS A 41 5.34 -10.99 -12.61
C CYS A 41 4.52 -10.17 -13.61
N PHE A 42 4.69 -8.85 -13.59
CA PHE A 42 4.02 -7.95 -14.52
C PHE A 42 4.45 -8.21 -15.96
N LEU A 43 5.76 -8.25 -16.24
CA LEU A 43 6.29 -8.50 -17.58
C LEU A 43 5.84 -9.87 -18.10
N LYS A 44 5.89 -10.90 -17.25
CA LYS A 44 5.43 -12.24 -17.61
C LYS A 44 3.94 -12.27 -17.97
N ARG A 45 3.11 -11.55 -17.22
CA ARG A 45 1.69 -11.39 -17.53
C ARG A 45 1.47 -10.68 -18.87
N GLN A 46 2.29 -9.69 -19.21
CA GLN A 46 2.19 -8.99 -20.49
C GLN A 46 2.54 -9.92 -21.66
N VAL A 47 3.64 -10.68 -21.53
CA VAL A 47 4.04 -11.69 -22.53
C VAL A 47 2.94 -12.72 -22.76
N HIS A 48 2.31 -13.22 -21.70
CA HIS A 48 1.16 -14.15 -21.82
C HIS A 48 -0.06 -13.54 -22.53
N ARG A 49 -0.23 -12.22 -22.47
CA ARG A 49 -1.29 -11.51 -23.19
C ARG A 49 -0.92 -11.21 -24.65
N GLY A 50 0.24 -11.69 -25.11
CA GLY A 50 0.79 -11.39 -26.44
C GLY A 50 1.24 -9.94 -26.57
N LEU A 51 1.38 -9.21 -25.45
CA LEU A 51 1.83 -7.83 -25.45
C LEU A 51 3.36 -7.85 -25.37
N SER A 52 4.00 -7.32 -26.41
CA SER A 52 5.41 -6.98 -26.36
C SER A 52 5.63 -6.03 -25.20
N GLY A 53 6.69 -6.28 -24.47
CA GLY A 53 6.92 -5.54 -23.26
C GLY A 53 7.33 -4.08 -23.47
N PRO A 54 7.63 -3.38 -22.36
CA PRO A 54 8.13 -2.03 -22.38
C PRO A 54 9.34 -1.83 -23.33
N SER A 55 9.11 -1.28 -24.53
CA SER A 55 10.15 -0.89 -25.50
C SER A 55 10.29 0.63 -25.65
N SER A 56 9.44 1.42 -24.95
CA SER A 56 9.49 2.88 -25.00
C SER A 56 10.62 3.44 -24.13
N ALA A 57 11.19 4.58 -24.51
CA ALA A 57 12.19 5.28 -23.67
C ALA A 57 11.63 5.66 -22.28
N ASN A 58 10.31 5.81 -22.17
CA ASN A 58 9.60 6.13 -20.93
C ASN A 58 8.97 4.90 -20.26
N TRP A 59 9.42 3.70 -20.63
CA TRP A 59 8.75 2.48 -20.20
C TRP A 59 8.61 2.33 -18.69
N ALA A 60 9.59 2.85 -17.94
CA ALA A 60 9.56 2.80 -16.49
C ALA A 60 8.31 3.49 -15.95
N ALA A 61 7.89 4.62 -16.53
CA ALA A 61 6.69 5.35 -16.13
C ALA A 61 5.39 4.55 -16.39
N ASP A 62 5.33 3.88 -17.55
CA ASP A 62 4.18 3.04 -17.94
C ASP A 62 4.02 1.83 -17.01
N VAL A 63 5.14 1.29 -16.51
CA VAL A 63 5.18 0.17 -15.57
C VAL A 63 5.00 0.62 -14.11
N CYS A 64 5.43 1.84 -13.77
CA CYS A 64 5.27 2.44 -12.44
C CYS A 64 3.81 2.63 -12.05
N ALA A 65 2.96 3.08 -12.99
CA ALA A 65 1.56 3.40 -12.71
C ALA A 65 0.76 2.21 -12.12
N PRO A 66 0.78 1.00 -12.71
CA PRO A 66 0.08 -0.15 -12.14
C PRO A 66 0.76 -0.76 -10.91
N LEU A 67 2.09 -0.62 -10.77
CA LEU A 67 2.85 -1.26 -9.69
C LEU A 67 3.11 -0.35 -8.48
N SER A 68 2.69 0.92 -8.53
CA SER A 68 2.99 1.93 -7.51
C SER A 68 4.49 2.04 -7.17
N LEU A 69 5.35 1.72 -8.13
CA LEU A 69 6.81 1.81 -7.99
C LEU A 69 7.28 3.21 -8.40
N THR A 70 8.41 3.65 -7.85
CA THR A 70 9.08 4.85 -8.37
C THR A 70 9.87 4.51 -9.64
N VAL A 71 10.17 5.52 -10.45
CA VAL A 71 10.97 5.36 -11.67
C VAL A 71 12.36 4.80 -11.33
N SER A 72 12.98 5.33 -10.26
CA SER A 72 14.27 4.84 -9.76
C SER A 72 14.22 3.36 -9.35
N ASP A 73 13.20 2.97 -8.59
CA ASP A 73 13.03 1.57 -8.14
C ASP A 73 12.81 0.62 -9.32
N SER A 74 12.12 1.08 -10.37
CA SER A 74 11.87 0.29 -11.58
C SER A 74 13.14 0.03 -12.38
N HIS A 75 14.02 1.02 -12.51
CA HIS A 75 15.33 0.83 -13.14
C HIS A 75 16.24 -0.09 -12.32
N GLN A 76 16.26 0.06 -11.00
CA GLN A 76 17.01 -0.86 -10.13
C GLN A 76 16.45 -2.28 -10.19
N ALA A 77 15.12 -2.42 -10.20
CA ALA A 77 14.44 -3.71 -10.35
C ALA A 77 14.80 -4.38 -11.67
N TRP A 78 14.80 -3.63 -12.77
CA TRP A 78 15.22 -4.12 -14.08
C TRP A 78 16.66 -4.61 -14.10
N ALA A 79 17.59 -3.80 -13.57
CA ALA A 79 18.99 -4.18 -13.48
C ALA A 79 19.18 -5.48 -12.70
N ARG A 80 18.49 -5.64 -11.55
CA ARG A 80 18.51 -6.89 -10.77
C ARG A 80 18.00 -8.09 -11.55
N LEU A 81 16.90 -7.94 -12.29
CA LEU A 81 16.37 -9.03 -13.12
C LEU A 81 17.33 -9.43 -14.25
N GLN A 82 18.03 -8.46 -14.83
CA GLN A 82 19.05 -8.71 -15.85
C GLN A 82 20.30 -9.40 -15.27
N GLU A 83 20.78 -8.96 -14.11
CA GLU A 83 21.90 -9.60 -13.40
C GLU A 83 21.60 -11.07 -13.05
N MET A 84 20.35 -11.36 -12.68
CA MET A 84 19.89 -12.71 -12.38
C MET A 84 19.58 -13.55 -13.63
N GLY A 85 19.75 -12.98 -14.83
CA GLY A 85 19.48 -13.65 -16.10
C GLY A 85 18.01 -13.96 -16.36
N LEU A 86 17.09 -13.33 -15.62
CA LEU A 86 15.64 -13.48 -15.80
C LEU A 86 15.11 -12.63 -16.95
N ILE A 87 15.81 -11.54 -17.26
CA ILE A 87 15.57 -10.71 -18.43
C ILE A 87 16.80 -10.75 -19.32
N ILE A 88 16.60 -11.08 -20.59
CA ILE A 88 17.63 -11.04 -21.62
C ILE A 88 17.23 -9.92 -22.58
N ALA A 89 18.00 -8.84 -22.62
CA ALA A 89 17.83 -7.81 -23.63
C ALA A 89 18.38 -8.31 -24.96
N ASN A 90 17.55 -8.30 -26.00
CA ASN A 90 17.95 -8.66 -27.36
C ASN A 90 18.58 -7.45 -28.06
N SER A 91 19.38 -7.70 -29.11
CA SER A 91 20.01 -6.64 -29.94
C SER A 91 19.00 -5.65 -30.54
N ASP A 92 17.77 -6.11 -30.76
CA ASP A 92 16.72 -5.38 -31.46
C ASP A 92 15.91 -4.47 -30.51
N GLY A 93 16.33 -4.35 -29.24
CA GLY A 93 15.63 -3.57 -28.22
C GLY A 93 14.37 -4.25 -27.65
N SER A 94 14.08 -5.48 -28.07
CA SER A 94 13.13 -6.36 -27.39
C SER A 94 13.80 -7.06 -26.20
N TYR A 95 13.01 -7.71 -25.36
CA TYR A 95 13.55 -8.56 -24.30
C TYR A 95 12.88 -9.93 -24.29
N SER A 96 13.60 -10.92 -23.81
CA SER A 96 13.14 -12.28 -23.58
C SER A 96 13.11 -12.54 -22.07
N LEU A 97 12.03 -13.14 -21.58
CA LEU A 97 11.94 -13.57 -20.19
C LEU A 97 12.41 -15.02 -20.08
N ALA A 98 13.40 -15.25 -19.23
CA ALA A 98 13.73 -16.60 -18.80
C ALA A 98 12.79 -16.99 -17.64
N ASN A 99 12.37 -18.25 -17.59
CA ASN A 99 11.72 -18.77 -16.40
C ASN A 99 12.73 -18.84 -15.25
N PRO A 100 12.30 -18.59 -14.00
CA PRO A 100 13.15 -18.82 -12.85
C PRO A 100 13.59 -20.29 -12.85
N LYS A 101 14.84 -20.51 -12.45
CA LYS A 101 15.39 -21.86 -12.29
C LYS A 101 14.69 -22.53 -11.11
N THR A 102 14.73 -23.85 -11.08
CA THR A 102 14.26 -24.61 -9.91
C THR A 102 15.10 -24.27 -8.69
N LYS A 103 14.53 -24.47 -7.50
CA LYS A 103 15.21 -24.20 -6.23
C LYS A 103 16.60 -24.81 -6.14
N GLU A 104 16.76 -26.03 -6.64
CA GLU A 104 18.02 -26.79 -6.59
C GLU A 104 19.08 -26.18 -7.52
N GLU A 105 18.71 -25.88 -8.77
CA GLU A 105 19.59 -25.21 -9.73
C GLU A 105 19.93 -23.78 -9.29
N PHE A 106 18.98 -23.09 -8.65
CA PHE A 106 19.21 -21.78 -8.07
C PHE A 106 20.24 -21.84 -6.94
N GLN A 107 20.08 -22.77 -5.99
CA GLN A 107 21.03 -22.95 -4.88
C GLN A 107 22.44 -23.29 -5.38
N GLN A 108 22.55 -24.10 -6.43
CA GLN A 108 23.83 -24.45 -7.05
C GLN A 108 24.48 -23.28 -7.78
N ALA A 109 23.73 -22.57 -8.64
CA ALA A 109 24.21 -21.36 -9.32
C ALA A 109 24.57 -20.24 -8.32
N PHE A 110 23.92 -20.24 -7.15
CA PHE A 110 24.14 -19.27 -6.10
C PHE A 110 25.36 -19.58 -5.22
N ALA A 111 25.75 -20.85 -5.07
CA ALA A 111 26.98 -21.24 -4.37
C ALA A 111 28.22 -20.58 -5.02
N ASP A 112 28.19 -20.37 -6.34
CA ASP A 112 29.23 -19.66 -7.10
C ASP A 112 29.16 -18.12 -6.95
N LEU A 113 28.00 -17.57 -6.56
CA LEU A 113 27.77 -16.12 -6.40
C LEU A 113 27.97 -15.62 -4.96
N ALA A 114 28.22 -16.52 -4.01
CA ALA A 114 28.47 -16.23 -2.60
C ALA A 114 29.45 -15.07 -2.30
N PRO A 115 30.56 -14.84 -3.05
CA PRO A 115 31.44 -13.70 -2.76
C PRO A 115 30.82 -12.33 -3.04
N ARG A 116 29.71 -12.22 -3.79
CA ARG A 116 29.07 -10.92 -4.11
C ARG A 116 28.09 -10.44 -3.04
N GLN A 117 27.65 -11.32 -2.13
CA GLN A 117 26.75 -10.94 -1.04
C GLN A 117 27.40 -9.98 -0.02
N GLN A 118 28.73 -9.98 0.10
CA GLN A 118 29.43 -9.12 1.05
C GLN A 118 29.53 -7.64 0.60
N GLN A 119 29.17 -7.32 -0.64
CA GLN A 119 29.19 -5.93 -1.15
C GLN A 119 27.83 -5.24 -1.10
N PHE A 120 26.77 -5.95 -0.72
CA PHE A 120 25.46 -5.32 -0.58
C PHE A 120 25.27 -4.97 0.90
N PRO A 121 25.21 -3.68 1.26
CA PRO A 121 24.87 -3.32 2.63
C PRO A 121 23.53 -3.97 2.93
N ALA A 122 23.47 -4.74 4.01
CA ALA A 122 22.21 -5.24 4.52
C ALA A 122 21.28 -4.03 4.65
N VAL A 123 20.29 -3.94 3.76
CA VAL A 123 19.25 -2.92 3.88
C VAL A 123 18.65 -3.20 5.24
N SER A 124 18.93 -2.35 6.22
CA SER A 124 18.41 -2.51 7.56
C SER A 124 16.89 -2.39 7.44
N LEU A 125 16.20 -3.53 7.42
CA LEU A 125 14.73 -3.58 7.36
C LEU A 125 14.12 -2.72 8.48
N GLN A 126 14.81 -2.58 9.62
CA GLN A 126 14.31 -1.87 10.79
C GLN A 126 14.04 -0.38 10.52
N ALA A 127 15.03 0.37 10.00
CA ALA A 127 14.88 1.81 9.76
C ALA A 127 13.86 2.13 8.64
N SER A 128 13.77 1.26 7.63
CA SER A 128 12.85 1.44 6.51
C SER A 128 11.41 1.04 6.84
N ILE A 129 11.20 0.05 7.71
CA ILE A 129 9.88 -0.30 8.25
C ILE A 129 9.36 0.82 9.16
N GLU A 130 10.19 1.40 10.03
CA GLU A 130 9.78 2.51 10.90
C GLU A 130 9.51 3.80 10.12
N ALA A 131 10.33 4.13 9.12
CA ALA A 131 10.12 5.26 8.23
C ALA A 131 8.85 5.08 7.38
N ASP A 132 8.60 3.88 6.84
CA ASP A 132 7.39 3.61 6.07
C ASP A 132 6.16 3.47 6.98
N ALA A 133 6.30 2.98 8.23
CA ALA A 133 5.22 2.96 9.21
C ALA A 133 4.82 4.36 9.66
N THR A 134 5.78 5.25 9.91
CA THR A 134 5.51 6.67 10.23
C THR A 134 4.91 7.39 9.03
N GLN A 135 5.39 7.11 7.81
CA GLN A 135 4.85 7.70 6.59
C GLN A 135 3.46 7.16 6.23
N ARG A 136 3.19 5.87 6.49
CA ARG A 136 1.86 5.25 6.40
C ARG A 136 0.93 5.74 7.50
N ALA A 137 1.42 5.98 8.71
CA ALA A 137 0.66 6.62 9.79
C ALA A 137 0.33 8.07 9.42
N LEU A 138 1.27 8.81 8.85
CA LEU A 138 1.05 10.17 8.35
C LEU A 138 0.09 10.20 7.15
N ARG A 139 0.19 9.23 6.24
CA ARG A 139 -0.74 9.05 5.11
C ARG A 139 -2.12 8.60 5.60
N ARG A 140 -2.21 7.72 6.60
CA ARG A 140 -3.47 7.37 7.28
C ARG A 140 -4.06 8.58 8.00
N ARG A 141 -3.24 9.40 8.65
CA ARG A 141 -3.66 10.65 9.30
C ARG A 141 -4.06 11.75 8.31
N ARG A 142 -3.58 11.66 7.06
CA ARG A 142 -4.00 12.52 5.94
C ARG A 142 -5.20 11.95 5.17
N ALA A 143 -5.38 10.63 5.17
CA ALA A 143 -6.46 9.91 4.49
C ALA A 143 -7.71 9.74 5.36
N GLN A 144 -7.54 9.67 6.69
CA GLN A 144 -8.52 10.15 7.65
C GLN A 144 -8.57 11.65 7.41
N GLY A 145 -9.64 12.15 6.81
CA GLY A 145 -9.78 13.58 6.57
C GLY A 145 -9.55 14.38 7.86
N SER A 146 -9.11 15.64 7.73
CA SER A 146 -9.02 16.57 8.86
C SER A 146 -10.32 16.55 9.66
N LEU A 147 -10.28 16.82 10.98
CA LEU A 147 -11.51 16.77 11.80
C LEU A 147 -12.59 17.63 11.16
N TYR A 148 -12.15 18.72 10.54
CA TYR A 148 -12.93 19.60 9.71
C TYR A 148 -13.76 18.87 8.65
N SER A 149 -13.11 18.13 7.75
CA SER A 149 -13.82 17.37 6.71
C SER A 149 -14.72 16.28 7.27
N PHE A 150 -14.34 15.65 8.38
CA PHE A 150 -15.16 14.64 9.05
C PHE A 150 -16.44 15.27 9.60
N VAL A 151 -16.34 16.41 10.30
CA VAL A 151 -17.51 17.10 10.85
C VAL A 151 -18.41 17.66 9.75
N GLU A 152 -17.85 18.23 8.68
CA GLU A 152 -18.66 18.69 7.53
C GLU A 152 -19.46 17.56 6.89
N GLN A 153 -18.85 16.37 6.76
CA GLN A 153 -19.52 15.18 6.27
C GLN A 153 -20.64 14.72 7.21
N GLN A 154 -20.38 14.68 8.51
CA GLN A 154 -21.37 14.24 9.52
C GLN A 154 -22.53 15.23 9.69
N PHE A 155 -22.25 16.54 9.63
CA PHE A 155 -23.28 17.58 9.77
C PHE A 155 -24.03 17.84 8.45
N GLY A 156 -23.52 17.35 7.31
CA GLY A 156 -24.11 17.56 5.99
C GLY A 156 -24.09 19.02 5.54
N ARG A 157 -23.22 19.85 6.13
CA ARG A 157 -23.06 21.27 5.81
C ARG A 157 -21.61 21.71 5.97
N PRO A 158 -21.16 22.72 5.21
CA PRO A 158 -19.85 23.31 5.45
C PRO A 158 -19.83 24.02 6.81
N LEU A 159 -18.70 23.95 7.50
CA LEU A 159 -18.49 24.68 8.75
C LEU A 159 -18.18 26.14 8.45
N ASN A 160 -18.62 27.05 9.33
CA ASN A 160 -18.21 28.44 9.24
C ASN A 160 -16.81 28.66 9.83
N SER A 161 -16.19 29.81 9.56
CA SER A 161 -14.82 30.11 10.01
C SER A 161 -14.65 30.03 11.53
N LEU A 162 -15.67 30.43 12.30
CA LEU A 162 -15.64 30.43 13.76
C LEU A 162 -15.74 29.00 14.33
N GLU A 163 -16.61 28.18 13.76
CA GLU A 163 -16.70 26.74 14.03
C GLU A 163 -15.38 26.03 13.69
N GLY A 164 -14.73 26.42 12.59
CA GLY A 164 -13.40 25.92 12.22
C GLY A 164 -12.31 26.26 13.23
N GLU A 165 -12.31 27.48 13.78
CA GLU A 165 -11.39 27.85 14.85
C GLU A 165 -11.65 27.06 16.14
N LYS A 166 -12.92 26.86 16.51
CA LYS A 166 -13.29 25.99 17.64
C LYS A 166 -12.81 24.56 17.43
N LEU A 167 -12.96 24.04 16.22
CA LEU A 167 -12.52 22.70 15.88
C LEU A 167 -11.00 22.54 16.03
N LYS A 168 -10.21 23.53 15.62
CA LYS A 168 -8.75 23.55 15.86
C LYS A 168 -8.40 23.55 17.35
N ASN A 169 -9.20 24.26 18.17
CA ASN A 169 -9.01 24.25 19.62
C ASN A 169 -9.35 22.89 20.24
N ILE A 170 -10.33 22.18 19.68
CA ILE A 170 -10.67 20.80 20.07
C ILE A 170 -9.50 19.86 19.69
N GLU A 171 -9.03 19.90 18.44
CA GLU A 171 -7.88 19.12 17.92
C GLU A 171 -6.60 19.26 18.76
N ALA A 172 -6.43 20.40 19.43
CA ALA A 172 -5.27 20.65 20.29
C ALA A 172 -5.41 20.09 21.72
N LYS A 173 -6.65 19.82 22.17
CA LYS A 173 -6.96 19.48 23.56
C LYS A 173 -7.33 18.02 23.76
N TYR A 174 -7.95 17.39 22.76
CA TYR A 174 -8.50 16.04 22.89
C TYR A 174 -7.82 15.08 21.91
N PRO A 175 -7.78 13.77 22.24
CA PRO A 175 -7.37 12.76 21.29
C PRO A 175 -8.45 12.56 20.23
N ARG A 176 -8.02 12.31 18.99
CA ARG A 176 -8.90 12.21 17.82
C ARG A 176 -10.09 11.26 18.01
N ASP A 177 -9.84 10.12 18.64
CA ASP A 177 -10.87 9.10 18.85
C ASP A 177 -12.03 9.59 19.75
N LEU A 178 -11.77 10.52 20.69
CA LEU A 178 -12.82 11.14 21.51
C LEU A 178 -13.58 12.22 20.73
N GLU A 179 -12.89 12.96 19.87
CA GLU A 179 -13.49 14.02 19.05
C GLU A 179 -14.50 13.45 18.06
N GLU A 180 -14.11 12.38 17.36
CA GLU A 180 -15.00 11.70 16.41
C GLU A 180 -16.23 11.15 17.12
N LEU A 181 -16.06 10.57 18.31
CA LEU A 181 -17.16 10.02 19.09
C LEU A 181 -18.12 11.08 19.60
N ALA A 182 -17.60 12.23 20.05
CA ALA A 182 -18.43 13.36 20.46
C ALA A 182 -19.24 13.94 19.28
N VAL A 183 -18.66 13.94 18.08
CA VAL A 183 -19.35 14.35 16.84
C VAL A 183 -20.43 13.34 16.47
N GLU A 184 -20.15 12.03 16.53
CA GLU A 184 -21.16 10.99 16.31
C GLU A 184 -22.34 11.12 17.28
N LEU A 185 -22.08 11.41 18.56
CA LEU A 185 -23.14 11.65 19.54
C LEU A 185 -23.96 12.89 19.25
N ALA A 186 -23.34 13.96 18.76
CA ALA A 186 -24.07 15.14 18.30
C ALA A 186 -25.04 14.80 17.15
N VAL A 187 -24.65 13.89 16.25
CA VAL A 187 -25.51 13.38 15.17
C VAL A 187 -26.65 12.53 15.74
N ILE A 188 -26.36 11.59 16.64
CA ILE A 188 -27.35 10.71 17.27
C ILE A 188 -28.38 11.54 18.06
N ALA A 189 -27.93 12.54 18.81
CA ALA A 189 -28.77 13.46 19.57
C ALA A 189 -29.51 14.49 18.69
N GLN A 190 -29.32 14.46 17.37
CA GLN A 190 -29.80 15.46 16.41
C GLN A 190 -29.39 16.91 16.76
N ALA A 191 -28.32 17.06 17.52
CA ALA A 191 -27.75 18.33 17.99
C ALA A 191 -26.49 18.69 17.21
N LEU A 192 -26.64 18.86 15.88
CA LEU A 192 -25.56 19.11 14.90
C LEU A 192 -24.86 20.49 15.08
N SER A 193 -24.19 20.68 16.22
CA SER A 193 -23.56 21.94 16.59
C SER A 193 -22.23 21.70 17.30
N ILE A 194 -21.20 22.47 16.93
CA ILE A 194 -19.89 22.42 17.59
C ILE A 194 -19.98 22.70 19.11
N PRO A 195 -20.81 23.64 19.61
CA PRO A 195 -20.97 23.83 21.05
C PRO A 195 -21.45 22.58 21.80
N TYR A 196 -22.30 21.76 21.17
CA TYR A 196 -22.75 20.50 21.78
C TYR A 196 -21.60 19.50 21.87
N VAL A 197 -20.78 19.39 20.82
CA VAL A 197 -19.56 18.57 20.80
C VAL A 197 -18.59 19.02 21.91
N GLU A 198 -18.38 20.34 22.07
CA GLU A 198 -17.56 20.91 23.16
C GLU A 198 -18.09 20.51 24.54
N GLN A 199 -19.41 20.52 24.73
CA GLN A 199 -20.05 20.18 26.00
C GLN A 199 -19.88 18.70 26.34
N VAL A 200 -20.05 17.79 25.36
CA VAL A 200 -19.82 16.35 25.54
C VAL A 200 -18.37 16.09 25.95
N LEU A 201 -17.41 16.69 25.23
CA LEU A 201 -15.98 16.54 25.53
C LEU A 201 -15.61 17.09 26.92
N CYS A 202 -16.14 18.25 27.30
CA CYS A 202 -15.94 18.82 28.64
C CYS A 202 -16.52 17.92 29.73
N ASN A 203 -17.69 17.31 29.52
CA ASN A 203 -18.30 16.40 30.47
C ASN A 203 -17.41 15.16 30.70
N TRP A 204 -16.90 14.56 29.61
CA TRP A 204 -15.95 13.45 29.70
C TRP A 204 -14.65 13.84 30.40
N GLN A 205 -14.13 15.05 30.14
CA GLN A 205 -12.95 15.56 30.84
C GLN A 205 -13.21 15.66 32.36
N VAL A 206 -14.38 16.15 32.79
CA VAL A 206 -14.76 16.24 34.21
C VAL A 206 -14.93 14.86 34.83
N LYS A 207 -15.49 13.89 34.11
CA LYS A 207 -15.62 12.49 34.53
C LYS A 207 -14.29 11.72 34.54
N GLY A 208 -13.21 12.31 34.02
CA GLY A 208 -11.89 11.68 33.92
C GLY A 208 -11.79 10.62 32.82
N ILE A 209 -12.74 10.59 31.88
CA ILE A 209 -12.77 9.69 30.73
C ILE A 209 -11.69 10.12 29.74
N LYS A 210 -10.78 9.20 29.41
CA LYS A 210 -9.62 9.50 28.54
C LYS A 210 -9.53 8.59 27.32
N THR A 211 -10.31 7.51 27.30
CA THR A 211 -10.29 6.53 26.22
C THR A 211 -11.64 6.49 25.51
N ALA A 212 -11.61 6.20 24.21
CA ALA A 212 -12.84 6.04 23.43
C ALA A 212 -13.72 4.90 23.96
N ALA A 213 -13.14 3.86 24.56
CA ALA A 213 -13.89 2.75 25.16
C ALA A 213 -14.73 3.21 26.37
N GLU A 214 -14.14 3.99 27.27
CA GLU A 214 -14.85 4.58 28.41
C GLU A 214 -15.93 5.57 27.96
N ALA A 215 -15.64 6.38 26.93
CA ALA A 215 -16.59 7.33 26.38
C ALA A 215 -17.82 6.65 25.76
N ARG A 216 -17.63 5.50 25.08
CA ARG A 216 -18.75 4.67 24.57
C ARG A 216 -19.63 4.15 25.70
N ALA A 217 -19.01 3.62 26.75
CA ALA A 217 -19.75 3.09 27.90
C ALA A 217 -20.56 4.20 28.62
N ASP A 218 -20.04 5.43 28.69
CA ASP A 218 -20.78 6.58 29.21
C ASP A 218 -21.91 7.03 28.27
N ALA A 219 -21.66 6.99 26.96
CA ALA A 219 -22.63 7.37 25.95
C ALA A 219 -23.84 6.43 25.87
N GLU A 220 -23.66 5.14 26.15
CA GLU A 220 -24.76 4.15 26.23
C GLU A 220 -25.72 4.42 27.41
N GLN A 221 -25.34 5.30 28.36
CA GLN A 221 -26.19 5.67 29.50
C GLN A 221 -27.08 6.90 29.23
N PHE A 222 -26.91 7.56 28.09
CA PHE A 222 -27.72 8.69 27.64
C PHE A 222 -28.84 8.26 26.70
#